data_AF-A0A935BPZ5-F1
#
_entry.id   AF-A0A935BPZ5-F1
#
_cell.length_a   1.000
_cell.length_b   1.000
_cell.length_c   1.000
_cell.angle_alpha   90.00
_cell.angle_beta   90.00
_cell.angle_gamma   90.00
#
_symmetry.space_group_name_H-M   'P 1'
#
loop_
_entity.id
_entity.type
_entity.pdbx_description
1 polymer ?
#
loop_
_entity_poly.entity_id
_entity_poly.type
_entity_poly.pdbx_seq_one_letter_code
_entity_poly.pdbx_strand_id
1 'polypeptide(L)'
;MLYQLSKLPTLGVFLTTKLVYRPINAASKGVANKLFYNEYLNHLGTFGWREQHNIVFDHLVAPTAFYISKTAFAEWWKEISAEDVEITWHNENSWCGFGRIENGK
;
A
#
# COMPACT_ATOMS: atom_id res chain seq x y z
N MET A 1 4.85 13.55 21.52
CA MET A 1 4.08 12.54 22.27
C MET A 1 3.52 11.45 21.36
N LEU A 2 2.69 11.77 20.36
CA LEU A 2 2.08 10.79 19.44
C LEU A 2 3.10 9.89 18.73
N TYR A 3 4.22 10.45 18.24
CA TYR A 3 5.31 9.66 17.62
C TYR A 3 5.87 8.58 18.54
N GLN A 4 5.91 8.81 19.85
CA GLN A 4 6.38 7.79 20.80
C GLN A 4 5.28 6.77 21.09
N LEU A 5 4.02 7.21 21.21
CA LEU A 5 2.86 6.33 21.42
C LEU A 5 2.63 5.39 20.23
N SER A 6 2.91 5.83 19.00
CA SER A 6 2.76 5.01 17.79
C SER A 6 3.72 3.82 17.75
N LYS A 7 4.76 3.77 18.60
CA LYS A 7 5.63 2.58 18.73
C LYS A 7 4.86 1.35 19.21
N LEU A 8 3.80 1.52 20.01
CA LEU A 8 2.99 0.40 20.50
C LEU A 8 2.23 -0.31 19.36
N PRO A 9 1.39 0.37 18.55
CA PRO A 9 0.79 -0.26 17.37
C PRO A 9 1.84 -0.69 16.34
N THR A 10 2.96 0.04 16.22
CA THR A 10 4.08 -0.38 15.36
C THR A 10 4.65 -1.72 15.78
N LEU A 11 4.81 -1.97 17.08
CA LEU A 11 5.32 -3.25 17.57
C LEU A 11 4.43 -4.41 17.15
N GLY A 12 3.11 -4.23 17.21
CA GLY A 12 2.15 -5.20 16.70
C GLY A 12 2.37 -5.48 15.21
N VAL A 13 2.37 -4.43 14.37
CA VAL A 13 2.59 -4.55 12.92
C VAL A 13 3.95 -5.20 12.61
N PHE A 14 5.01 -4.79 13.31
CA PHE A 14 6.37 -5.28 13.10
C PHE A 14 6.49 -6.77 13.42
N LEU A 15 5.98 -7.21 14.57
CA LEU A 15 6.01 -8.62 14.95
C LEU A 15 5.11 -9.45 14.02
N THR A 16 3.90 -8.99 13.72
CA THR A 16 2.99 -9.70 12.83
C THR A 16 3.59 -9.85 11.42
N THR A 17 4.17 -8.80 10.85
CA THR A 17 4.76 -8.88 9.50
C THR A 17 5.99 -9.79 9.47
N LYS A 18 6.87 -9.74 10.49
CA LYS A 18 8.11 -10.53 10.55
C LYS A 18 7.91 -11.99 10.96
N LEU A 19 6.95 -12.27 11.85
CA LEU A 19 6.75 -13.62 12.43
C LEU A 19 5.59 -14.39 11.81
N VAL A 20 4.64 -13.72 11.16
CA VAL A 20 3.47 -14.36 10.56
C VAL A 20 3.50 -14.24 9.04
N TYR A 21 3.43 -13.01 8.50
CA TYR A 21 3.29 -12.81 7.06
C TYR A 21 4.52 -13.30 6.28
N ARG A 22 5.73 -12.88 6.67
CA ARG A 22 6.96 -13.26 5.97
C ARG A 22 7.20 -14.78 5.98
N PRO A 23 7.12 -15.49 7.12
CA PRO A 23 7.33 -16.94 7.15
C PRO A 23 6.25 -17.71 6.38
N ILE A 24 4.97 -17.33 6.50
CA ILE A 24 3.88 -18.02 5.79
C ILE A 24 4.02 -17.84 4.27
N ASN A 25 4.35 -16.64 3.79
CA ASN A 25 4.61 -16.41 2.36
C ASN A 25 5.81 -17.20 1.83
N ALA A 26 6.82 -17.44 2.68
CA ALA A 26 7.97 -18.26 2.32
C ALA A 26 7.65 -19.76 2.32
N ALA A 27 6.82 -20.23 3.25
CA ALA A 27 6.53 -21.65 3.43
C ALA A 27 5.37 -22.18 2.58
N SER A 28 4.29 -21.40 2.42
CA SER A 28 3.08 -21.84 1.73
C SER A 28 2.28 -20.70 1.12
N LYS A 29 2.44 -20.51 -0.20
CA LYS A 29 1.69 -19.51 -0.97
C LYS A 29 0.17 -19.73 -0.92
N GLY A 30 -0.29 -20.98 -0.92
CA GLY A 30 -1.73 -21.29 -0.88
C GLY A 30 -2.41 -20.86 0.42
N VAL A 31 -1.67 -20.86 1.54
CA VAL A 31 -2.15 -20.32 2.82
C VAL A 31 -1.97 -18.81 2.88
N ALA A 32 -0.83 -18.30 2.40
CA ALA A 32 -0.54 -16.86 2.38
C ALA A 32 -1.60 -16.05 1.63
N ASN A 33 -2.06 -16.53 0.47
CA ASN A 33 -3.06 -15.84 -0.35
C ASN A 33 -4.45 -15.71 0.34
N LYS A 34 -4.67 -16.41 1.46
CA LYS A 34 -5.89 -16.27 2.27
C LYS A 34 -5.74 -15.25 3.40
N LEU A 35 -4.52 -14.76 3.65
CA LEU A 35 -4.29 -13.74 4.67
C LEU A 35 -4.85 -12.40 4.20
N PHE A 36 -5.43 -11.67 5.14
CA PHE A 36 -5.93 -10.33 4.89
C PHE A 36 -4.80 -9.42 4.41
N TYR A 37 -4.99 -8.78 3.26
CA TYR A 37 -4.04 -7.79 2.72
C TYR A 37 -2.60 -8.35 2.59
N ASN A 38 -2.52 -9.61 2.17
CA ASN A 38 -1.28 -10.38 2.16
C ASN A 38 -0.16 -9.69 1.40
N GLU A 39 -0.40 -9.25 0.16
CA GLU A 39 0.62 -8.62 -0.68
C GLU A 39 1.22 -7.40 0.01
N TYR A 40 0.37 -6.52 0.55
CA TYR A 40 0.82 -5.34 1.28
C TYR A 40 1.58 -5.69 2.57
N LEU A 41 1.04 -6.55 3.43
CA LEU A 41 1.64 -6.84 4.73
C LEU A 41 2.91 -7.70 4.61
N ASN A 42 2.99 -8.57 3.59
CA ASN A 42 4.21 -9.27 3.25
C ASN A 42 5.30 -8.31 2.75
N HIS A 43 4.93 -7.36 1.87
CA HIS A 43 5.84 -6.32 1.41
C HIS A 43 6.33 -5.43 2.56
N LEU A 44 5.42 -4.99 3.44
CA LEU A 44 5.73 -4.21 4.63
C LEU A 44 6.72 -4.94 5.55
N GLY A 45 6.66 -6.27 5.60
CA GLY A 45 7.60 -7.12 6.32
C GLY A 45 9.04 -7.09 5.79
N THR A 46 9.31 -6.50 4.62
CA THR A 46 10.69 -6.26 4.12
C THR A 46 11.35 -5.06 4.81
N PHE A 47 10.56 -4.09 5.27
CA PHE A 47 11.04 -2.87 5.89
C PHE A 47 11.60 -3.08 7.31
N GLY A 48 12.44 -2.16 7.73
CA GLY A 48 12.97 -2.08 9.09
C GLY A 48 12.00 -1.42 10.07
N TRP A 49 12.35 -1.44 11.36
CA TRP A 49 11.54 -0.84 12.42
C TRP A 49 11.20 0.63 12.15
N ARG A 50 12.21 1.43 11.76
CA ARG A 50 12.06 2.88 11.53
C ARG A 50 11.02 3.20 10.46
N GLU A 51 11.03 2.45 9.37
CA GLU A 51 10.13 2.65 8.23
C GLU A 51 8.70 2.29 8.61
N GLN A 52 8.49 1.12 9.23
CA GLN A 52 7.17 0.72 9.69
C GLN A 52 6.63 1.66 10.77
N HIS A 53 7.49 2.16 11.66
CA HIS A 53 7.10 3.13 12.68
C HIS A 53 6.60 4.43 12.07
N ASN A 54 7.30 4.95 11.06
CA ASN A 54 6.86 6.13 10.33
C ASN A 54 5.53 5.89 9.62
N ILE A 55 5.36 4.75 8.93
CA ILE A 55 4.09 4.40 8.27
C ILE A 55 2.93 4.37 9.26
N VAL A 56 3.10 3.70 10.41
CA VAL A 56 2.06 3.62 11.45
C VAL A 56 1.80 4.99 12.07
N PHE A 57 2.84 5.78 12.31
CA PHE A 57 2.69 7.15 12.78
C PHE A 57 1.89 8.00 11.79
N ASP A 58 2.17 7.90 10.49
CA ASP A 58 1.48 8.65 9.44
C ASP A 58 -0.01 8.28 9.37
N HIS A 59 -0.39 7.04 9.70
CA HIS A 59 -1.80 6.63 9.82
C HIS A 59 -2.51 7.20 11.06
N LEU A 60 -1.76 7.66 12.08
CA LEU A 60 -2.32 8.18 13.33
C LEU A 60 -2.36 9.71 13.38
N VAL A 61 -1.64 10.40 12.49
CA VAL A 61 -1.75 11.86 12.35
C VAL A 61 -3.03 12.24 11.60
N ALA A 62 -3.39 13.52 11.66
CA ALA A 62 -4.54 14.04 10.90
C ALA A 62 -4.40 13.67 9.41
N PRO A 63 -5.50 13.28 8.73
CA PRO A 63 -5.44 12.86 7.33
C PRO A 63 -4.73 13.90 6.45
N THR A 64 -3.57 13.53 5.92
CA THR A 64 -2.80 14.34 4.95
C THR A 64 -3.12 13.98 3.51
N ALA A 65 -3.78 12.83 3.30
CA ALA A 65 -4.17 12.32 2.00
C ALA A 65 -5.56 11.65 2.06
N PHE A 66 -6.24 11.62 0.91
CA PHE A 66 -7.50 10.94 0.73
C PHE A 66 -7.31 9.70 -0.14
N TYR A 67 -7.93 8.59 0.24
CA TYR A 67 -7.99 7.40 -0.59
C TYR A 67 -9.04 7.60 -1.69
N ILE A 68 -8.63 7.33 -2.92
CA ILE A 68 -9.50 7.38 -4.10
C ILE A 68 -9.83 5.97 -4.56
N SER A 69 -11.05 5.80 -5.06
CA SER A 69 -11.46 4.53 -5.66
C SER A 69 -10.76 4.34 -7.01
N LYS A 70 -10.68 3.07 -7.48
CA LYS A 70 -10.22 2.77 -8.84
C LYS A 70 -11.01 3.57 -9.89
N THR A 71 -12.32 3.68 -9.69
CA THR A 71 -13.23 4.37 -10.61
C THR A 71 -12.88 5.85 -10.71
N ALA A 72 -12.73 6.54 -9.58
CA ALA A 72 -12.34 7.94 -9.56
C ALA A 72 -10.95 8.15 -10.18
N PHE A 73 -9.99 7.26 -9.87
CA PHE A 73 -8.67 7.29 -10.48
C PHE A 73 -8.74 7.10 -12.00
N ALA A 74 -9.60 6.20 -12.49
CA ALA A 74 -9.81 5.94 -13.91
C ALA A 74 -10.50 7.10 -14.64
N GLU A 75 -11.37 7.84 -13.96
CA GLU A 75 -12.04 9.02 -14.52
C GLU A 75 -11.05 10.13 -14.85
N TRP A 76 -10.05 10.37 -14.01
CA TRP A 76 -9.02 11.38 -14.27
C TRP A 76 -8.29 11.17 -15.60
N TRP A 77 -8.03 9.93 -15.99
CA TRP A 77 -7.41 9.61 -17.28
C TRP A 77 -8.31 9.97 -18.47
N LYS A 78 -9.63 9.79 -18.32
CA LYS A 78 -10.60 10.17 -19.35
C LYS A 78 -10.76 11.68 -19.45
N GLU A 79 -10.74 12.39 -18.33
CA GLU A 79 -10.86 13.85 -18.28
C GLU A 79 -9.74 14.56 -19.04
N ILE A 80 -8.54 13.99 -19.02
CA ILE A 80 -7.40 14.51 -19.78
C ILE A 80 -7.27 13.91 -21.19
N SER A 81 -8.24 13.10 -21.62
CA SER A 81 -8.21 12.40 -22.91
C SER A 81 -6.91 11.61 -23.14
N ALA A 82 -6.43 10.92 -22.10
CA ALA A 82 -5.26 10.05 -22.22
C ALA A 82 -5.60 8.78 -23.00
N GLU A 83 -4.64 8.32 -23.79
CA GLU A 83 -4.69 7.11 -24.61
C GLU A 83 -3.80 6.00 -24.04
N ASP A 84 -4.05 4.76 -24.44
CA ASP A 84 -3.31 3.57 -24.00
C ASP A 84 -3.18 3.46 -22.48
N VAL A 85 -4.27 3.76 -21.76
CA VAL A 85 -4.27 3.81 -20.30
C VAL A 85 -4.29 2.41 -19.71
N GLU A 86 -3.23 2.05 -18.99
CA GLU A 86 -3.11 0.83 -18.20
C GLU A 86 -3.18 1.15 -16.71
N ILE A 87 -4.19 0.60 -16.01
CA ILE A 87 -4.32 0.74 -14.54
C ILE A 87 -4.08 -0.62 -13.88
N THR A 88 -3.04 -0.69 -13.06
CA THR A 88 -2.61 -1.89 -12.35
C THR A 88 -2.63 -1.68 -10.84
N TRP A 89 -2.61 -2.79 -10.09
CA TRP A 89 -2.43 -2.76 -8.64
C TRP A 89 -0.96 -2.50 -8.29
N HIS A 90 -0.74 -1.72 -7.24
CA HIS A 90 0.51 -1.68 -6.49
C HIS A 90 0.22 -2.33 -5.12
N ASN A 91 0.89 -3.46 -4.81
CA ASN A 91 0.75 -4.24 -3.56
C ASN A 91 -0.71 -4.54 -3.13
N GLU A 92 -1.64 -4.59 -4.08
CA GLU A 92 -3.09 -4.73 -3.84
C GLU A 92 -3.69 -3.71 -2.86
N ASN A 93 -3.00 -2.59 -2.63
CA ASN A 93 -3.41 -1.54 -1.70
C ASN A 93 -3.64 -0.17 -2.36
N SER A 94 -3.12 0.00 -3.57
CA SER A 94 -3.16 1.26 -4.32
C SER A 94 -3.10 0.99 -5.82
N TRP A 95 -3.38 2.01 -6.63
CA TRP A 95 -3.41 1.91 -8.08
C TRP A 95 -2.21 2.65 -8.69
N CYS A 96 -1.65 2.07 -9.74
CA CYS A 96 -0.69 2.73 -10.61
C CYS A 96 -1.29 2.83 -12.01
N GLY A 97 -1.11 3.96 -12.68
CA GLY A 97 -1.62 4.20 -14.02
C GLY A 97 -0.51 4.66 -14.95
N PHE A 98 -0.46 4.10 -16.15
CA PHE A 98 0.40 4.54 -17.25
C PHE A 98 -0.49 4.88 -18.45
N GLY A 99 -0.15 5.92 -19.20
CA GLY A 99 -0.89 6.32 -20.39
C GLY A 99 -0.11 7.35 -21.19
N ARG A 100 -0.61 7.68 -22.37
CA ARG A 100 -0.04 8.71 -23.24
C ARG A 100 -1.04 9.85 -23.39
N ILE A 101 -0.54 11.07 -23.44
CA ILE A 101 -1.33 12.23 -23.83
C ILE A 101 -0.81 12.60 -25.21
N GLU A 102 -1.65 12.61 -26.23
CA GLU A 102 -1.27 13.26 -27.48
C GLU A 102 -1.06 14.74 -27.17
N ASN A 103 0.17 15.24 -27.32
CA ASN A 103 0.42 16.67 -27.27
C ASN A 103 -0.43 17.33 -28.37
N GLY A 104 -1.58 17.87 -27.98
CA GLY A 104 -2.19 18.95 -28.73
C GLY A 104 -1.16 20.06 -28.86
N LYS A 105 -0.95 20.53 -30.08
CA LYS A 105 -0.11 21.70 -30.41
C LYS A 105 -0.22 22.83 -29.39
#